data_AF-A0A914P5U7-F1
#
_entry.id   AF-A0A914P5U7-F1
#
_cell.length_a   1.000
_cell.length_b   1.000
_cell.length_c   1.000
_cell.angle_alpha   90.00
_cell.angle_beta   90.00
_cell.angle_gamma   90.00
#
_symmetry.space_group_name_H-M   'P 1'
#
loop_
_entity.id
_entity.type
_entity.pdbx_description
1 polymer ?
#
loop_
_entity_poly.entity_id
_entity_poly.type
_entity_poly.pdbx_seq_one_letter_code
_entity_poly.pdbx_strand_id
1 'polypeptide(L)'
;MDVVAIDLGMSKCCLAVGRTDGIKMVALGNTGSYLLPSYISFRQNEPICGEIAVKDLQNYTNFTVFDIKRIIGKEYSDVNVNGIWPFKVVDAGDEPVIRIERNGAPILFSPSQVSAVLLKYIKKTAEDYQGRSLKHAVITVPAAFTFSQKRDTLEAAKIAGWEKVDLLLEPIAAAFSLKNEFGIDVLGQKKYRLLHECQEIKHSLSNNNTDSLDIGIFDVTKDGYLNVIRSQFENMSKELLSRIKDLVANTLIKAKYAPNNIDMVIVAGGGCRMPMIREMLKEMFPGSEIRSQNNVEEVVAFGAAQYACNLLKDTSGDKCSIM
;
A
#
# COMPACT_ATOMS: atom_id res chain seq x y z
N MET A 1 -18.93 17.57 17.91
CA MET A 1 -18.34 16.87 16.75
C MET A 1 -17.30 15.95 17.34
N ASP A 2 -17.49 14.65 17.21
CA ASP A 2 -16.72 13.66 17.96
C ASP A 2 -16.10 12.70 16.97
N VAL A 3 -14.94 13.07 16.49
CA VAL A 3 -14.25 12.37 15.42
C VAL A 3 -13.18 11.50 16.05
N VAL A 4 -13.11 10.25 15.62
CA VAL A 4 -11.98 9.36 15.91
C VAL A 4 -11.27 9.07 14.60
N ALA A 5 -9.98 9.35 14.56
CA ALA A 5 -9.13 9.06 13.42
C ALA A 5 -8.02 8.09 13.85
N ILE A 6 -7.88 7.00 13.11
CA ILE A 6 -6.92 5.94 13.40
C ILE A 6 -5.98 5.84 12.21
N ASP A 7 -4.69 6.05 12.46
CA ASP A 7 -3.67 5.59 11.53
C ASP A 7 -3.37 4.13 11.81
N LEU A 8 -3.85 3.22 10.97
CA LEU A 8 -3.64 1.78 11.15
C LEU A 8 -2.29 1.36 10.56
N GLY A 9 -1.18 2.00 10.92
CA GLY A 9 0.10 1.78 10.20
C GLY A 9 0.64 0.34 10.26
N MET A 10 1.54 0.00 9.32
CA MET A 10 2.09 -1.35 9.17
C MET A 10 2.81 -1.83 10.43
N SER A 11 3.73 -1.01 10.97
CA SER A 11 4.52 -1.35 12.16
C SER A 11 4.03 -0.66 13.42
N LYS A 12 3.37 0.49 13.29
CA LYS A 12 2.83 1.26 14.42
C LYS A 12 1.50 1.90 14.02
N CYS A 13 0.60 2.04 14.98
CA CYS A 13 -0.65 2.78 14.85
C CYS A 13 -0.63 4.04 15.70
N CYS A 14 -1.42 5.04 15.32
CA CYS A 14 -1.70 6.21 16.16
C CYS A 14 -3.19 6.55 16.18
N LEU A 15 -3.60 7.30 17.21
CA LEU A 15 -4.98 7.68 17.46
C LEU A 15 -5.08 9.18 17.70
N ALA A 16 -5.99 9.82 16.97
CA ALA A 16 -6.41 11.19 17.21
C ALA A 16 -7.90 11.26 17.48
N VAL A 17 -8.30 12.16 18.38
CA VAL A 17 -9.69 12.47 18.67
C VAL A 17 -9.96 13.96 18.46
N GLY A 18 -11.03 14.27 17.74
CA GLY A 18 -11.50 15.64 17.52
C GLY A 18 -12.69 15.96 18.42
N ARG A 19 -12.66 17.14 19.05
CA ARG A 19 -13.73 17.74 19.86
C ARG A 19 -13.91 19.21 19.46
N THR A 20 -14.86 19.88 20.10
CA THR A 20 -15.12 21.32 19.87
C THR A 20 -13.93 22.22 20.20
N ASP A 21 -13.04 21.80 21.09
CA ASP A 21 -11.82 22.52 21.48
C ASP A 21 -10.59 22.17 20.61
N GLY A 22 -10.73 21.28 19.62
CA GLY A 22 -9.68 20.94 18.67
C GLY A 22 -9.41 19.43 18.53
N ILE A 23 -8.29 19.10 17.89
CA ILE A 23 -7.83 17.73 17.68
C ILE A 23 -6.70 17.43 18.66
N LYS A 24 -6.76 16.26 19.31
CA LYS A 24 -5.74 15.80 20.26
C LYS A 24 -5.27 14.40 19.89
N MET A 25 -3.96 14.18 19.96
CA MET A 25 -3.39 12.83 19.94
C MET A 25 -3.69 12.14 21.27
N VAL A 26 -3.98 10.84 21.20
CA VAL A 26 -4.26 10.03 22.39
C VAL A 26 -3.16 8.98 22.53
N ALA A 27 -2.57 8.90 23.72
CA ALA A 27 -1.59 7.87 24.03
C ALA A 27 -2.25 6.48 23.93
N LEU A 28 -1.63 5.59 23.15
CA LEU A 28 -2.08 4.21 22.98
C LEU A 28 -1.18 3.22 23.74
N GLY A 29 0.09 3.55 23.93
CA GLY A 29 1.07 2.69 24.60
C GLY A 29 0.95 2.79 26.13
N ASN A 30 1.39 1.73 26.81
CA ASN A 30 1.34 1.66 28.27
C ASN A 30 2.38 2.57 28.93
N THR A 31 3.35 3.05 28.16
CA THR A 31 4.37 4.02 28.56
C THR A 31 3.94 5.49 28.35
N GLY A 32 2.70 5.73 27.89
CA GLY A 32 2.25 7.06 27.47
C GLY A 32 2.62 7.42 26.02
N SER A 33 3.19 6.48 25.26
CA SER A 33 3.48 6.65 23.83
C SER A 33 2.21 6.87 23.00
N TYR A 34 2.24 7.82 22.07
CA TYR A 34 1.21 8.01 21.03
C TYR A 34 1.27 6.95 19.92
N LEU A 35 2.38 6.23 19.82
CA LEU A 35 2.58 5.18 18.82
C LEU A 35 2.46 3.82 19.49
N LEU A 36 1.48 3.04 19.03
CA LEU A 36 1.29 1.64 19.43
C LEU A 36 1.97 0.73 18.41
N PRO A 37 2.91 -0.14 18.77
CA PRO A 37 3.39 -1.18 17.85
C PRO A 37 2.22 -2.03 17.33
N SER A 38 2.17 -2.30 16.02
CA SER A 38 1.16 -3.14 15.36
C SER A 38 1.42 -4.64 15.59
N TYR A 39 1.62 -5.01 16.86
CA TYR A 39 1.95 -6.35 17.33
C TYR A 39 0.81 -6.87 18.20
N ILE A 40 0.46 -8.13 18.01
CA ILE A 40 -0.61 -8.81 18.74
C ILE A 40 -0.11 -10.15 19.23
N SER A 41 -0.11 -10.38 20.53
CA SER A 41 0.22 -11.66 21.15
C SER A 41 -1.04 -12.44 21.49
N PHE A 42 -1.18 -13.61 20.89
CA PHE A 42 -2.26 -14.57 21.12
C PHE A 42 -1.87 -15.64 22.16
N ARG A 43 -0.97 -15.33 23.09
CA ARG A 43 -0.58 -16.30 24.14
C ARG A 43 -1.71 -16.58 25.16
N GLN A 44 -2.68 -15.67 25.28
CA GLN A 44 -3.85 -15.80 26.16
C GLN A 44 -5.16 -15.77 25.36
N ASN A 45 -6.29 -16.05 26.02
CA ASN A 45 -7.61 -15.95 25.41
C ASN A 45 -7.94 -14.52 24.97
N GLU A 46 -7.65 -13.54 25.81
CA GLU A 46 -7.68 -12.13 25.42
C GLU A 46 -6.33 -11.76 24.82
N PRO A 47 -6.28 -11.35 23.53
CA PRO A 47 -5.03 -10.97 22.91
C PRO A 47 -4.43 -9.71 23.53
N ILE A 48 -3.11 -9.65 23.57
CA ILE A 48 -2.35 -8.50 24.09
C ILE A 48 -1.82 -7.71 22.90
N CYS A 49 -1.92 -6.38 22.92
CA CYS A 49 -1.46 -5.50 21.84
C CYS A 49 -0.22 -4.69 22.23
N GLY A 50 0.48 -4.16 21.22
CA GLY A 50 1.45 -3.09 21.41
C GLY A 50 2.77 -3.51 22.02
N GLU A 51 3.30 -2.66 22.90
CA GLU A 51 4.64 -2.81 23.50
C GLU A 51 4.78 -4.11 24.31
N ILE A 52 3.71 -4.57 24.96
CA ILE A 52 3.73 -5.84 25.69
C ILE A 52 3.82 -7.00 24.70
N ALA A 53 3.07 -6.96 23.59
CA ALA A 53 3.17 -7.97 22.54
C ALA A 53 4.56 -8.00 21.89
N VAL A 54 5.23 -6.85 21.74
CA VAL A 54 6.63 -6.81 21.27
C VAL A 54 7.55 -7.55 22.24
N LYS A 55 7.41 -7.35 23.55
CA LYS A 55 8.21 -8.07 24.57
C LYS A 55 7.94 -9.58 24.56
N ASP A 56 6.72 -9.98 24.23
CA ASP A 56 6.33 -11.39 24.12
C ASP A 56 7.10 -12.14 23.01
N LEU A 57 7.73 -11.46 22.05
CA LEU A 57 8.57 -12.13 21.03
C LEU A 57 9.70 -12.98 21.61
N GLN A 58 10.19 -12.68 22.81
CA GLN A 58 11.27 -13.44 23.45
C GLN A 58 10.82 -14.84 23.91
N ASN A 59 9.58 -14.97 24.37
CA ASN A 59 9.08 -16.17 25.04
C ASN A 59 7.88 -16.81 24.34
N TYR A 60 7.19 -16.05 23.49
CA TYR A 60 5.95 -16.41 22.81
C TYR A 60 6.00 -16.00 21.33
N THR A 61 7.15 -16.22 20.68
CA THR A 61 7.42 -15.78 19.31
C THR A 61 6.36 -16.27 18.32
N ASN A 62 6.00 -17.56 18.39
CA ASN A 62 5.02 -18.18 17.48
C ASN A 62 3.57 -17.76 17.76
N PHE A 63 3.31 -17.11 18.91
CA PHE A 63 2.00 -16.56 19.28
C PHE A 63 1.87 -15.08 18.94
N THR A 64 2.96 -14.44 18.53
CA THR A 64 3.03 -12.99 18.34
C THR A 64 2.98 -12.66 16.86
N VAL A 65 1.90 -12.01 16.44
CA VAL A 65 1.61 -11.66 15.05
C VAL A 65 1.87 -10.17 14.83
N PHE A 66 2.49 -9.84 13.71
CA PHE A 66 2.81 -8.48 13.27
C PHE A 66 2.82 -8.42 11.73
N ASP A 67 2.99 -7.23 11.16
CA ASP A 67 3.02 -7.04 9.70
C ASP A 67 1.75 -7.53 8.98
N ILE A 68 0.63 -7.62 9.69
CA ILE A 68 -0.64 -8.14 9.16
C ILE A 68 -1.14 -7.34 7.94
N LYS A 69 -0.79 -6.04 7.85
CA LYS A 69 -1.05 -5.19 6.68
C LYS A 69 -0.38 -5.71 5.39
N ARG A 70 0.64 -6.57 5.48
CA ARG A 70 1.27 -7.24 4.33
C ARG A 70 0.47 -8.44 3.81
N ILE A 71 -0.49 -8.95 4.60
CA ILE A 71 -1.27 -10.16 4.36
C ILE A 71 -2.73 -9.82 4.05
N ILE A 72 -3.33 -8.87 4.76
CA ILE A 72 -4.75 -8.51 4.63
C ILE A 72 -5.15 -8.21 3.18
N GLY A 73 -6.26 -8.81 2.74
CA GLY A 73 -6.84 -8.66 1.40
C GLY A 73 -6.01 -9.17 0.24
N LYS A 74 -5.03 -10.04 0.50
CA LYS A 74 -4.26 -10.78 -0.52
C LYS A 74 -4.67 -12.24 -0.56
N GLU A 75 -4.40 -12.87 -1.69
CA GLU A 75 -4.45 -14.32 -1.86
C GLU A 75 -3.21 -14.96 -1.26
N TYR A 76 -3.29 -16.22 -0.84
CA TYR A 76 -2.18 -16.94 -0.21
C TYR A 76 -0.99 -17.05 -1.17
N SER A 77 -1.27 -17.25 -2.45
CA SER A 77 -0.28 -17.28 -3.54
C SER A 77 0.55 -15.98 -3.67
N ASP A 78 -0.01 -14.83 -3.27
CA ASP A 78 0.63 -13.50 -3.31
C ASP A 78 1.38 -13.15 -2.01
N VAL A 79 1.26 -13.98 -0.98
CA VAL A 79 1.91 -13.77 0.32
C VAL A 79 3.22 -14.55 0.36
N ASN A 80 4.33 -13.85 0.54
CA ASN A 80 5.61 -14.50 0.82
C ASN A 80 5.62 -15.01 2.27
N VAL A 81 5.25 -16.28 2.45
CA VAL A 81 5.18 -16.94 3.76
C VAL A 81 6.52 -17.56 4.22
N ASN A 82 7.52 -17.62 3.35
CA ASN A 82 8.77 -18.34 3.62
C ASN A 82 9.76 -17.49 4.42
N GLY A 83 10.01 -17.87 5.68
CA GLY A 83 11.15 -17.38 6.49
C GLY A 83 11.06 -15.93 6.98
N ILE A 84 9.95 -15.23 6.73
CA ILE A 84 9.77 -13.81 7.12
C ILE A 84 9.13 -13.67 8.50
N TRP A 85 8.26 -14.60 8.89
CA TRP A 85 7.49 -14.51 10.14
C TRP A 85 7.69 -15.73 11.05
N PRO A 86 7.72 -15.52 12.38
CA PRO A 86 7.79 -16.61 13.35
C PRO A 86 6.44 -17.31 13.56
N PHE A 87 5.33 -16.66 13.21
CA PHE A 87 4.00 -17.26 13.24
C PHE A 87 3.69 -17.98 11.91
N LYS A 88 2.84 -19.00 11.97
CA LYS A 88 2.46 -19.78 10.78
C LYS A 88 1.33 -19.07 10.02
N VAL A 89 1.50 -18.94 8.71
CA VAL A 89 0.44 -18.59 7.76
C VAL A 89 0.16 -19.84 6.94
N VAL A 90 -1.12 -20.23 6.82
CA VAL A 90 -1.53 -21.43 6.08
C VAL A 90 -2.59 -21.07 5.04
N ASP A 91 -2.64 -21.86 3.98
CA ASP A 91 -3.63 -21.76 2.91
C ASP A 91 -4.98 -22.34 3.39
N ALA A 92 -6.04 -21.54 3.26
CA ALA A 92 -7.42 -21.94 3.49
C ALA A 92 -8.30 -21.69 2.25
N GLY A 93 -7.94 -22.30 1.12
CA GLY A 93 -8.67 -22.12 -0.14
C GLY A 93 -8.26 -20.84 -0.86
N ASP A 94 -6.95 -20.61 -0.94
CA ASP A 94 -6.24 -19.42 -1.41
C ASP A 94 -6.43 -18.17 -0.53
N GLU A 95 -7.06 -18.31 0.63
CA GLU A 95 -7.06 -17.28 1.67
C GLU A 95 -5.91 -17.53 2.67
N PRO A 96 -5.01 -16.56 2.90
CA PRO A 96 -3.96 -16.69 3.90
C PRO A 96 -4.52 -16.51 5.31
N VAL A 97 -4.51 -17.57 6.12
CA VAL A 97 -4.96 -17.52 7.52
C VAL A 97 -3.82 -17.75 8.49
N ILE A 98 -3.87 -17.05 9.62
CA ILE A 98 -2.86 -17.11 10.67
C ILE A 98 -3.21 -18.27 11.58
N ARG A 99 -2.29 -19.23 11.73
CA ARG A 99 -2.46 -20.41 12.58
C ARG A 99 -1.66 -20.27 13.87
N ILE A 100 -2.38 -20.26 15.00
CA ILE A 100 -1.81 -20.27 16.34
C ILE A 100 -2.10 -21.62 16.99
N GLU A 101 -1.10 -22.28 17.57
CA GLU A 101 -1.26 -23.56 18.26
C GLU A 101 -1.38 -23.33 19.77
N ARG A 102 -2.56 -23.58 20.35
CA ARG A 102 -2.81 -23.40 21.79
C ARG A 102 -3.26 -24.73 22.39
N ASN A 103 -2.57 -25.18 23.44
CA ASN A 103 -2.87 -26.45 24.12
C ASN A 103 -2.96 -27.67 23.16
N GLY A 104 -2.11 -27.69 22.12
CA GLY A 104 -2.11 -28.75 21.11
C GLY A 104 -3.20 -28.65 20.03
N ALA A 105 -4.10 -27.65 20.08
CA ALA A 105 -5.14 -27.43 19.09
C ALA A 105 -4.82 -26.20 18.21
N PRO A 106 -5.03 -26.28 16.88
CA PRO A 106 -4.88 -25.14 15.99
C PRO A 106 -6.09 -24.20 16.12
N ILE A 107 -5.80 -22.90 16.24
CA ILE A 107 -6.76 -21.81 16.12
C ILE A 107 -6.40 -21.00 14.89
N LEU A 108 -7.37 -20.80 14.00
CA LEU A 108 -7.18 -20.05 12.76
C LEU A 108 -7.79 -18.66 12.90
N PHE A 109 -7.04 -17.64 12.49
CA PHE A 109 -7.50 -16.26 12.43
C PHE A 109 -7.35 -15.73 11.01
N SER A 110 -8.42 -15.14 10.47
CA SER A 110 -8.29 -14.38 9.23
C SER A 110 -7.48 -13.09 9.47
N PRO A 111 -6.85 -12.51 8.44
CA PRO A 111 -6.14 -11.25 8.59
C PRO A 111 -7.01 -10.12 9.13
N SER A 112 -8.29 -10.07 8.73
CA SER A 112 -9.27 -9.11 9.26
C SER A 112 -9.54 -9.33 10.74
N GLN A 113 -9.64 -10.57 11.23
CA GLN A 113 -9.79 -10.85 12.66
C GLN A 113 -8.57 -10.40 13.47
N VAL A 114 -7.36 -10.63 12.95
CA VAL A 114 -6.13 -10.15 13.56
C VAL A 114 -6.11 -8.62 13.61
N SER A 115 -6.36 -7.93 12.50
CA SER A 115 -6.44 -6.46 12.48
C SER A 115 -7.56 -5.91 13.39
N ALA A 116 -8.68 -6.63 13.51
CA ALA A 116 -9.78 -6.24 14.39
C ALA A 116 -9.36 -6.22 15.86
N VAL A 117 -8.43 -7.06 16.29
CA VAL A 117 -7.89 -7.04 17.66
C VAL A 117 -7.22 -5.70 17.97
N LEU A 118 -6.36 -5.19 17.06
CA LEU A 118 -5.75 -3.87 17.21
C LEU A 118 -6.81 -2.77 17.20
N LEU A 119 -7.78 -2.84 16.29
CA LEU A 119 -8.85 -1.84 16.21
C LEU A 119 -9.77 -1.85 17.44
N LYS A 120 -10.02 -3.01 18.06
CA LYS A 120 -10.74 -3.12 19.35
C LYS A 120 -9.98 -2.45 20.47
N TYR A 121 -8.67 -2.70 20.55
CA TYR A 121 -7.80 -2.05 21.54
C TYR A 121 -7.85 -0.53 21.37
N ILE A 122 -7.63 -0.03 20.15
CA ILE A 122 -7.63 1.41 19.84
C ILE A 122 -9.01 2.03 20.11
N LYS A 123 -10.10 1.33 19.74
CA LYS A 123 -11.47 1.76 20.03
C LYS A 123 -11.68 1.90 21.53
N LYS A 124 -11.32 0.89 22.31
CA LYS A 124 -11.45 0.92 23.77
C LYS A 124 -10.67 2.09 24.37
N THR A 125 -9.42 2.30 23.95
CA THR A 125 -8.62 3.45 24.41
C THR A 125 -9.29 4.79 24.06
N ALA A 126 -9.87 4.90 22.87
CA ALA A 126 -10.60 6.11 22.46
C ALA A 126 -11.88 6.32 23.28
N GLU A 127 -12.64 5.25 23.56
CA GLU A 127 -13.85 5.27 24.38
C GLU A 127 -13.53 5.64 25.83
N ASP A 128 -12.48 5.05 26.41
CA ASP A 128 -11.99 5.35 27.75
C ASP A 128 -11.52 6.81 27.85
N TYR A 129 -10.80 7.32 26.86
CA TYR A 129 -10.38 8.73 26.78
C TYR A 129 -11.57 9.69 26.63
N GLN A 130 -12.63 9.27 25.93
CA GLN A 130 -13.84 10.08 25.74
C GLN A 130 -14.91 9.90 26.81
N GLY A 131 -14.81 8.87 27.66
CA GLY A 131 -15.80 8.53 28.69
C GLY A 131 -17.15 8.05 28.14
N ARG A 132 -17.19 7.52 26.91
CA ARG A 132 -18.44 7.08 26.25
C ARG A 132 -18.16 6.14 25.08
N SER A 133 -19.21 5.47 24.59
CA SER A 133 -19.09 4.62 23.40
C SER A 133 -18.98 5.42 22.10
N LEU A 134 -18.20 4.89 21.16
CA LEU A 134 -17.92 5.47 19.87
C LEU A 134 -18.45 4.56 18.75
N LYS A 135 -19.13 5.17 17.78
CA LYS A 135 -19.81 4.47 16.68
C LYS A 135 -19.11 4.66 15.34
N HIS A 136 -18.42 5.79 15.16
CA HIS A 136 -17.86 6.20 13.88
C HIS A 136 -16.36 6.45 13.98
N ALA A 137 -15.60 6.03 12.97
CA ALA A 137 -14.18 6.31 12.85
C ALA A 137 -13.77 6.63 11.41
N VAL A 138 -12.67 7.37 11.26
CA VAL A 138 -11.90 7.47 10.02
C VAL A 138 -10.67 6.60 10.18
N ILE A 139 -10.41 5.69 9.24
CA ILE A 139 -9.24 4.81 9.28
C ILE A 139 -8.38 5.06 8.05
N THR A 140 -7.08 5.25 8.23
CA THR A 140 -6.16 5.45 7.12
C THR A 140 -5.81 4.13 6.42
N VAL A 141 -5.67 4.17 5.11
CA VAL A 141 -5.17 3.07 4.28
C VAL A 141 -4.14 3.55 3.27
N PRO A 142 -3.16 2.72 2.90
CA PRO A 142 -2.20 3.08 1.86
C PRO A 142 -2.91 3.38 0.54
N ALA A 143 -2.40 4.36 -0.22
CA ALA A 143 -2.95 4.68 -1.54
C ALA A 143 -2.89 3.48 -2.51
N ALA A 144 -1.88 2.62 -2.35
CA ALA A 144 -1.68 1.43 -3.16
C ALA A 144 -2.57 0.23 -2.78
N PHE A 145 -3.40 0.32 -1.73
CA PHE A 145 -4.30 -0.77 -1.36
C PHE A 145 -5.33 -1.05 -2.46
N THR A 146 -5.48 -2.34 -2.80
CA THR A 146 -6.50 -2.82 -3.73
C THR A 146 -7.91 -2.71 -3.12
N PHE A 147 -8.93 -3.01 -3.92
CA PHE A 147 -10.32 -3.07 -3.43
C PHE A 147 -10.48 -4.10 -2.31
N SER A 148 -9.92 -5.30 -2.47
CA SER A 148 -9.98 -6.38 -1.46
C SER A 148 -9.33 -5.96 -0.14
N GLN A 149 -8.16 -5.32 -0.18
CA GLN A 149 -7.49 -4.84 1.03
C GLN A 149 -8.28 -3.76 1.77
N LYS A 150 -8.94 -2.86 1.03
CA LYS A 150 -9.84 -1.84 1.61
C LYS A 150 -11.07 -2.47 2.23
N ARG A 151 -11.72 -3.40 1.53
CA ARG A 151 -12.88 -4.16 2.02
C ARG A 151 -12.54 -4.92 3.31
N ASP A 152 -11.41 -5.60 3.33
CA ASP A 152 -11.01 -6.42 4.48
C ASP A 152 -10.58 -5.57 5.69
N THR A 153 -10.07 -4.36 5.44
CA THR A 153 -9.85 -3.34 6.49
C THR A 153 -11.19 -2.87 7.10
N LEU A 154 -12.22 -2.65 6.27
CA LEU A 154 -13.57 -2.32 6.74
C LEU A 154 -14.19 -3.48 7.53
N GLU A 155 -13.99 -4.72 7.09
CA GLU A 155 -14.45 -5.90 7.82
C GLU A 155 -13.74 -6.01 9.19
N ALA A 156 -12.44 -5.77 9.25
CA ALA A 156 -11.71 -5.70 10.51
C ALA A 156 -12.31 -4.65 11.47
N ALA A 157 -12.68 -3.49 10.93
CA ALA A 157 -13.30 -2.43 11.74
C ALA A 157 -14.72 -2.81 12.20
N LYS A 158 -15.50 -3.48 11.35
CA LYS A 158 -16.82 -4.01 11.72
C LYS A 158 -16.71 -5.07 12.82
N ILE A 159 -15.78 -6.01 12.71
CA ILE A 159 -15.48 -7.01 13.76
C ILE A 159 -15.06 -6.30 15.06
N ALA A 160 -14.37 -5.16 14.95
CA ALA A 160 -14.00 -4.32 16.09
C ALA A 160 -15.16 -3.52 16.70
N GLY A 161 -16.36 -3.61 16.13
CA GLY A 161 -17.58 -2.98 16.64
C GLY A 161 -17.76 -1.54 16.19
N TRP A 162 -17.10 -1.09 15.13
CA TRP A 162 -17.42 0.21 14.50
C TRP A 162 -18.70 0.09 13.67
N GLU A 163 -19.67 0.99 13.88
CA GLU A 163 -20.93 1.02 13.12
C GLU A 163 -20.72 1.64 11.73
N LYS A 164 -19.86 2.66 11.64
CA LYS A 164 -19.47 3.30 10.38
C LYS A 164 -17.99 3.59 10.37
N VAL A 165 -17.34 3.29 9.24
CA VAL A 165 -15.96 3.69 8.98
C VAL A 165 -15.84 4.34 7.63
N ASP A 166 -15.20 5.51 7.60
CA ASP A 166 -14.76 6.16 6.38
C ASP A 166 -13.26 5.88 6.19
N LEU A 167 -12.88 5.29 5.05
CA LEU A 167 -11.47 5.11 4.72
C LEU A 167 -10.88 6.40 4.16
N LEU A 168 -9.73 6.81 4.67
CA LEU A 168 -8.95 7.93 4.15
C LEU A 168 -7.61 7.43 3.62
N LEU A 169 -7.18 7.91 2.47
CA LEU A 169 -5.86 7.57 1.97
C LEU A 169 -4.80 8.24 2.85
N GLU A 170 -3.82 7.49 3.33
CA GLU A 170 -2.69 7.97 4.14
C GLU A 170 -2.06 9.27 3.58
N PRO A 171 -1.71 9.40 2.29
CA PRO A 171 -1.14 10.65 1.77
C PRO A 171 -2.13 11.83 1.79
N ILE A 172 -3.43 11.57 1.64
CA ILE A 172 -4.45 12.62 1.75
C ILE A 172 -4.59 13.06 3.21
N ALA A 173 -4.54 12.13 4.17
CA ALA A 173 -4.53 12.46 5.59
C ALA A 173 -3.33 13.33 5.98
N ALA A 174 -2.14 13.01 5.46
CA ALA A 174 -0.94 13.83 5.65
C ALA A 174 -1.09 15.22 5.03
N ALA A 175 -1.67 15.33 3.83
CA ALA A 175 -1.96 16.65 3.23
C ALA A 175 -2.95 17.47 4.09
N PHE A 176 -3.96 16.81 4.68
CA PHE A 176 -4.90 17.47 5.60
C PHE A 176 -4.23 18.05 6.85
N SER A 177 -3.22 17.39 7.42
CA SER A 177 -2.53 17.93 8.61
C SER A 177 -1.76 19.21 8.32
N LEU A 178 -1.40 19.44 7.06
CA LEU A 178 -0.65 20.60 6.59
C LEU A 178 -1.55 21.77 6.14
N LYS A 179 -2.88 21.60 6.21
CA LYS A 179 -3.86 22.59 5.72
C LYS A 179 -3.67 24.00 6.29
N ASN A 180 -3.40 24.13 7.59
CA ASN A 180 -3.27 25.45 8.21
C ASN A 180 -1.91 26.10 7.93
N GLU A 181 -0.86 25.29 7.75
CA GLU A 181 0.51 25.76 7.51
C GLU A 181 0.70 26.20 6.06
N PHE A 182 0.15 25.44 5.11
CA PHE A 182 0.35 25.66 3.67
C PHE A 182 -0.93 26.10 2.95
N GLY A 183 -2.03 26.34 3.67
CA GLY A 183 -3.33 26.72 3.09
C GLY A 183 -4.00 25.65 2.23
N ILE A 184 -3.51 24.40 2.27
CA ILE A 184 -3.96 23.30 1.41
C ILE A 184 -5.35 22.83 1.80
N ASP A 185 -6.36 23.14 0.99
CA ASP A 185 -7.71 22.60 1.19
C ASP A 185 -7.97 21.38 0.31
N VAL A 186 -7.95 20.19 0.92
CA VAL A 186 -8.17 18.88 0.27
C VAL A 186 -9.59 18.32 0.50
N LEU A 187 -10.53 19.13 0.99
CA LEU A 187 -11.92 18.69 1.21
C LEU A 187 -12.69 18.41 -0.08
N GLY A 188 -13.59 17.43 0.00
CA GLY A 188 -14.55 17.12 -1.06
C GLY A 188 -13.85 16.71 -2.37
N GLN A 189 -14.15 17.43 -3.45
CA GLN A 189 -13.56 17.17 -4.77
C GLN A 189 -12.10 17.66 -4.88
N LYS A 190 -11.64 18.56 -3.99
CA LYS A 190 -10.29 19.14 -4.07
C LYS A 190 -9.17 18.11 -3.86
N LYS A 191 -9.43 17.01 -3.14
CA LYS A 191 -8.48 15.88 -3.07
C LYS A 191 -8.17 15.27 -4.43
N TYR A 192 -9.16 15.22 -5.35
CA TYR A 192 -8.94 14.70 -6.70
C TYR A 192 -8.14 15.67 -7.54
N ARG A 193 -8.33 16.98 -7.33
CA ARG A 193 -7.47 18.01 -7.94
C ARG A 193 -6.02 17.87 -7.49
N LEU A 194 -5.77 17.71 -6.18
CA LEU A 194 -4.42 17.43 -5.67
C LEU A 194 -3.80 16.19 -6.33
N LEU A 195 -4.54 15.08 -6.39
CA LEU A 195 -4.06 13.85 -7.03
C LEU A 195 -3.79 14.02 -8.53
N HIS A 196 -4.64 14.78 -9.22
CA HIS A 196 -4.46 15.10 -10.63
C HIS A 196 -3.21 15.95 -10.86
N GLU A 197 -2.98 16.99 -10.07
CA GLU A 197 -1.79 17.83 -10.18
C GLU A 197 -0.50 17.04 -9.85
N CYS A 198 -0.53 16.15 -8.85
CA CYS A 198 0.59 15.23 -8.60
C CYS A 198 0.88 14.33 -9.82
N GLN A 199 -0.16 13.87 -10.51
CA GLN A 199 0.00 13.07 -11.73
C GLN A 199 0.63 13.90 -12.86
N GLU A 200 0.19 15.15 -13.05
CA GLU A 200 0.74 16.04 -14.08
C GLU A 200 2.20 16.39 -13.81
N ILE A 201 2.57 16.61 -12.54
CA ILE A 201 3.97 16.77 -12.14
C ILE A 201 4.78 15.53 -12.48
N LYS A 202 4.28 14.33 -12.15
CA LYS A 202 4.95 13.07 -12.52
C LYS A 202 5.13 12.96 -14.03
N HIS A 203 4.12 13.31 -14.82
CA HIS A 203 4.21 13.29 -16.28
C HIS A 203 5.28 14.26 -16.80
N SER A 204 5.29 15.50 -16.30
CA SER A 204 6.30 16.51 -16.63
C SER A 204 7.71 16.03 -16.31
N LEU A 205 7.92 15.52 -15.09
CA LEU A 205 9.22 14.99 -14.65
C LEU A 205 9.67 13.74 -15.43
N SER A 206 8.74 12.98 -16.01
CA SER A 206 9.03 11.80 -16.81
C SER A 206 9.34 12.11 -18.28
N ASN A 207 8.82 13.22 -18.82
CA ASN A 207 8.92 13.56 -20.24
C ASN A 207 9.99 14.63 -20.54
N ASN A 208 10.35 15.46 -19.56
CA ASN A 208 11.41 16.46 -19.73
C ASN A 208 12.78 15.77 -19.71
N ASN A 209 13.61 15.94 -20.74
CA ASN A 209 14.96 15.34 -20.79
C ASN A 209 16.06 16.38 -20.48
N THR A 210 15.76 17.45 -19.75
CA THR A 210 16.68 18.55 -19.49
C THR A 210 17.44 18.36 -18.18
N ASP A 211 18.77 18.53 -18.16
CA ASP A 211 19.57 18.48 -16.92
C ASP A 211 19.34 19.70 -16.00
N SER A 212 18.64 20.73 -16.47
CA SER A 212 18.29 21.90 -15.68
C SER A 212 17.11 21.58 -14.77
N LEU A 213 17.38 21.44 -13.46
CA LEU A 213 16.40 21.41 -12.34
C LEU A 213 14.98 21.09 -12.81
N ASP A 214 14.73 19.84 -13.22
CA ASP A 214 13.41 19.44 -13.68
C ASP A 214 12.41 19.64 -12.53
N ILE A 215 11.66 20.73 -12.58
CA ILE A 215 10.74 21.18 -11.54
C ILE A 215 9.30 20.97 -12.04
N GLY A 216 8.52 20.19 -11.30
CA GLY A 216 7.07 20.25 -11.35
C GLY A 216 6.56 21.31 -10.39
N ILE A 217 5.74 22.23 -10.89
CA ILE A 217 5.13 23.29 -10.08
C ILE A 217 3.71 22.84 -9.72
N PHE A 218 3.45 22.76 -8.42
CA PHE A 218 2.13 22.49 -7.86
C PHE A 218 1.49 23.82 -7.45
N ASP A 219 0.24 24.07 -7.88
CA ASP A 219 -0.55 25.21 -7.40
C ASP A 219 -1.25 24.79 -6.11
N VAL A 220 -0.60 25.11 -4.99
CA VAL A 220 -1.00 24.69 -3.64
C VAL A 220 -2.21 25.49 -3.18
N THR A 221 -2.23 26.79 -3.54
CA THR A 221 -3.23 27.82 -3.17
C THR A 221 -3.09 29.07 -4.06
N LYS A 222 -3.98 30.06 -3.89
CA LYS A 222 -3.96 31.39 -4.54
C LYS A 222 -2.59 32.11 -4.57
N ASP A 223 -1.68 31.83 -3.64
CA ASP A 223 -0.38 32.53 -3.50
C ASP A 223 0.83 31.58 -3.27
N GLY A 224 0.67 30.26 -3.44
CA GLY A 224 1.68 29.28 -3.04
C GLY A 224 2.01 28.24 -4.10
N TYR A 225 3.28 28.16 -4.48
CA TYR A 225 3.79 27.14 -5.40
C TYR A 225 4.71 26.18 -4.65
N LEU A 226 4.52 24.88 -4.83
CA LEU A 226 5.51 23.87 -4.42
C LEU A 226 6.27 23.40 -5.65
N ASN A 227 7.60 23.46 -5.56
CA ASN A 227 8.50 22.97 -6.59
C ASN A 227 8.97 21.57 -6.21
N VAL A 228 8.64 20.58 -7.03
CA VAL A 228 9.12 19.20 -6.87
C VAL A 228 10.17 18.93 -7.92
N ILE A 229 11.40 18.66 -7.51
CA ILE A 229 12.47 18.31 -8.45
C ILE A 229 12.51 16.82 -8.75
N ARG A 230 12.97 16.40 -9.95
CA ARG A 230 13.05 14.96 -10.33
C ARG A 230 13.75 14.13 -9.26
N SER A 231 14.92 14.56 -8.78
CA SER A 231 15.69 13.82 -7.78
C SER A 231 14.92 13.62 -6.46
N GLN A 232 14.07 14.58 -6.05
CA GLN A 232 13.19 14.42 -4.90
C GLN A 232 12.12 13.37 -5.19
N PHE A 233 11.45 13.44 -6.35
CA PHE A 233 10.43 12.47 -6.76
C PHE A 233 10.99 11.04 -6.87
N GLU A 234 12.16 10.89 -7.49
CA GLU A 234 12.83 9.60 -7.64
C GLU A 234 13.27 9.07 -6.27
N ASN A 235 13.77 9.93 -5.39
CA ASN A 235 14.10 9.56 -4.02
C ASN A 235 12.88 9.07 -3.23
N MET A 236 11.73 9.74 -3.37
CA MET A 236 10.45 9.31 -2.80
C MET A 236 9.97 7.96 -3.39
N SER A 237 10.37 7.65 -4.62
CA SER A 237 9.95 6.45 -5.36
C SER A 237 10.91 5.26 -5.22
N LYS A 238 12.05 5.41 -4.51
CA LYS A 238 13.10 4.38 -4.40
C LYS A 238 12.60 3.03 -3.88
N GLU A 239 11.75 3.02 -2.86
CA GLU A 239 11.22 1.77 -2.31
C GLU A 239 10.33 1.03 -3.33
N LEU A 240 9.52 1.78 -4.10
CA LEU A 240 8.71 1.22 -5.17
C LEU A 240 9.59 0.64 -6.28
N LEU A 241 10.69 1.32 -6.64
CA LEU A 241 11.66 0.82 -7.60
C LEU A 241 12.32 -0.47 -7.12
N SER A 242 12.72 -0.54 -5.84
CA SER A 242 13.28 -1.76 -5.24
C SER A 242 12.31 -2.94 -5.34
N ARG A 243 11.03 -2.71 -5.04
CA ARG A 243 9.99 -3.74 -5.18
C ARG A 243 9.86 -4.24 -6.61
N ILE A 244 10.00 -3.36 -7.61
CA ILE A 244 10.00 -3.78 -9.02
C ILE A 244 11.23 -4.65 -9.32
N LYS A 245 12.43 -4.25 -8.86
CA LYS A 245 13.66 -5.06 -9.02
C LYS A 245 13.47 -6.46 -8.43
N ASP A 246 12.90 -6.56 -7.23
CA ASP A 246 12.65 -7.84 -6.56
C ASP A 246 11.67 -8.72 -7.32
N LEU A 247 10.58 -8.14 -7.86
CA LEU A 247 9.59 -8.88 -8.65
C LEU A 247 10.20 -9.43 -9.95
N VAL A 248 11.00 -8.63 -10.65
CA VAL A 248 11.69 -9.05 -11.88
C VAL A 248 12.70 -10.16 -11.55
N ALA A 249 13.51 -10.00 -10.50
CA ALA A 249 14.48 -11.01 -10.08
C ALA A 249 13.80 -12.34 -9.71
N ASN A 250 12.72 -12.29 -8.92
CA ASN A 250 11.94 -13.48 -8.56
C ASN A 250 11.33 -14.18 -9.77
N THR A 251 10.88 -13.40 -10.76
CA THR A 251 10.33 -13.94 -12.01
C THR A 251 11.40 -14.69 -12.82
N LEU A 252 12.60 -14.11 -12.94
CA LEU A 252 13.74 -14.75 -13.61
C LEU A 252 14.16 -16.06 -12.92
N ILE A 253 14.21 -16.08 -11.58
CA ILE A 253 14.50 -17.29 -10.79
C ILE A 253 13.48 -18.38 -11.08
N LYS A 254 12.18 -18.05 -11.07
CA LYS A 254 11.10 -19.01 -11.38
C LYS A 254 11.20 -19.54 -12.81
N ALA A 255 11.54 -18.67 -13.76
CA ALA A 255 11.74 -19.03 -15.16
C ALA A 255 13.06 -19.78 -15.42
N LYS A 256 13.98 -19.81 -14.45
CA LYS A 256 15.35 -20.37 -14.55
C LYS A 256 16.21 -19.68 -15.61
N TYR A 257 16.07 -18.36 -15.74
CA TYR A 257 16.90 -17.53 -16.62
C TYR A 257 17.81 -16.62 -15.80
N ALA A 258 19.06 -16.47 -16.26
CA ALA A 258 19.94 -15.39 -15.78
C ALA A 258 19.62 -14.09 -16.53
N PRO A 259 19.78 -12.90 -15.91
CA PRO A 259 19.55 -11.63 -16.59
C PRO A 259 20.32 -11.47 -17.91
N ASN A 260 21.57 -11.96 -17.96
CA ASN A 260 22.40 -11.92 -19.17
C ASN A 260 21.89 -12.82 -20.31
N ASN A 261 20.97 -13.75 -20.03
CA ASN A 261 20.38 -14.63 -21.03
C ASN A 261 19.07 -14.07 -21.60
N ILE A 262 18.75 -12.81 -21.30
CA ILE A 262 17.58 -12.14 -21.84
C ILE A 262 18.00 -11.38 -23.09
N ASP A 263 17.44 -11.75 -24.25
CA ASP A 263 17.78 -11.09 -25.52
C ASP A 263 17.18 -9.68 -25.62
N MET A 264 15.94 -9.52 -25.14
CA MET A 264 15.17 -8.29 -25.29
C MET A 264 14.26 -8.04 -24.09
N VAL A 265 14.17 -6.78 -23.69
CA VAL A 265 13.21 -6.29 -22.70
C VAL A 265 12.21 -5.39 -23.40
N ILE A 266 10.94 -5.81 -23.44
CA ILE A 266 9.84 -5.00 -23.99
C ILE A 266 9.18 -4.25 -22.85
N VAL A 267 9.13 -2.92 -22.95
CA VAL A 267 8.44 -2.08 -21.96
C VAL A 267 7.05 -1.68 -22.44
N ALA A 268 6.05 -1.80 -21.56
CA ALA A 268 4.67 -1.43 -21.79
C ALA A 268 4.10 -0.65 -20.60
N GLY A 269 3.25 0.33 -20.88
CA GLY A 269 2.61 1.21 -19.90
C GLY A 269 3.34 2.54 -19.71
N GLY A 270 2.57 3.62 -19.48
CA GLY A 270 3.10 4.99 -19.35
C GLY A 270 4.09 5.18 -18.20
N GLY A 271 4.02 4.36 -17.15
CA GLY A 271 4.99 4.38 -16.04
C GLY A 271 6.43 4.08 -16.48
N CYS A 272 6.63 3.34 -17.57
CA CYS A 272 7.95 3.06 -18.13
C CYS A 272 8.60 4.27 -18.83
N ARG A 273 7.89 5.41 -18.94
CA ARG A 273 8.49 6.67 -19.39
C ARG A 273 9.45 7.26 -18.35
N MET A 274 9.26 6.95 -17.06
CA MET A 274 10.08 7.45 -15.97
C MET A 274 11.58 7.12 -16.18
N PRO A 275 12.49 8.11 -16.16
CA PRO A 275 13.92 7.89 -16.35
C PRO A 275 14.51 6.83 -15.40
N MET A 276 14.21 6.91 -14.09
CA MET A 276 14.64 5.92 -13.10
C MET A 276 14.26 4.46 -13.43
N ILE A 277 13.14 4.23 -14.13
CA ILE A 277 12.71 2.88 -14.53
C ILE A 277 13.58 2.37 -15.69
N ARG A 278 13.86 3.24 -16.66
CA ARG A 278 14.72 2.90 -17.81
C ARG A 278 16.15 2.65 -17.37
N GLU A 279 16.67 3.46 -16.45
CA GLU A 279 17.99 3.27 -15.85
C GLU A 279 18.07 1.95 -15.09
N MET A 280 17.10 1.66 -14.23
CA MET A 280 17.00 0.36 -13.57
C MET A 280 17.04 -0.81 -14.56
N LEU A 281 16.26 -0.75 -15.65
CA LEU A 281 16.22 -1.85 -16.63
C LEU A 281 17.57 -2.01 -17.34
N LYS A 282 18.26 -0.91 -17.66
CA LYS A 282 19.63 -0.95 -18.23
C LYS A 282 20.62 -1.59 -17.27
N GLU A 283 20.55 -1.26 -15.97
CA GLU A 283 21.39 -1.87 -14.95
C GLU A 283 21.11 -3.37 -14.79
N MET A 284 19.84 -3.77 -14.81
CA MET A 284 19.45 -5.17 -14.63
C MET A 284 19.76 -6.04 -15.84
N PHE A 285 19.77 -5.45 -17.04
CA PHE A 285 19.88 -6.15 -18.32
C PHE A 285 20.92 -5.48 -19.24
N PRO A 286 22.21 -5.46 -18.87
CA PRO A 286 23.24 -4.68 -19.56
C PRO A 286 23.50 -5.13 -21.01
N GLY A 287 23.14 -6.37 -21.36
CA GLY A 287 23.31 -6.93 -22.71
C GLY A 287 22.03 -6.98 -23.55
N SER A 288 20.89 -6.59 -23.00
CA SER A 288 19.60 -6.76 -23.65
C SER A 288 19.17 -5.48 -24.38
N GLU A 289 18.52 -5.65 -25.53
CA GLU A 289 17.86 -4.53 -26.20
C GLU A 289 16.61 -4.12 -25.41
N ILE A 290 16.55 -2.88 -24.90
CA ILE A 290 15.36 -2.34 -24.23
C ILE A 290 14.50 -1.64 -25.27
N ARG A 291 13.43 -2.29 -25.72
CA ARG A 291 12.51 -1.74 -26.72
C ARG A 291 11.30 -1.08 -26.07
N SER A 292 11.15 0.20 -26.35
CA SER A 292 9.88 0.91 -26.29
C SER A 292 9.39 1.16 -27.71
N GLN A 293 8.24 0.60 -28.11
CA GLN A 293 7.58 1.06 -29.34
C GLN A 293 7.22 2.55 -29.20
N ASN A 294 7.03 3.23 -30.34
CA ASN A 294 6.77 4.68 -30.44
C ASN A 294 5.68 5.16 -29.48
N ASN A 295 4.72 4.29 -29.11
CA ASN A 295 3.80 4.53 -28.02
C ASN A 295 3.70 3.33 -27.06
N VAL A 296 4.39 3.42 -25.92
CA VAL A 296 4.39 2.38 -24.86
C VAL A 296 3.01 2.14 -24.24
N GLU A 297 2.05 3.05 -24.42
CA GLU A 297 0.69 2.92 -23.88
C GLU A 297 -0.24 2.15 -24.83
N GLU A 298 -0.02 2.25 -26.14
CA GLU A 298 -0.86 1.61 -27.16
C GLU A 298 -0.36 0.21 -27.55
N VAL A 299 0.89 -0.13 -27.23
CA VAL A 299 1.53 -1.40 -27.64
C VAL A 299 0.72 -2.64 -27.27
N VAL A 300 0.05 -2.63 -26.12
CA VAL A 300 -0.78 -3.76 -25.66
C VAL A 300 -2.01 -3.92 -26.54
N ALA A 301 -2.73 -2.82 -26.82
CA ALA A 301 -3.92 -2.84 -27.67
C ALA A 301 -3.56 -3.20 -29.11
N PHE A 302 -2.46 -2.66 -29.63
CA PHE A 302 -1.95 -2.98 -30.95
C PHE A 302 -1.59 -4.47 -31.09
N GLY A 303 -0.86 -5.03 -30.12
CA GLY A 303 -0.53 -6.46 -30.09
C GLY A 303 -1.77 -7.36 -30.01
N ALA A 304 -2.77 -6.97 -29.21
CA ALA A 304 -4.04 -7.68 -29.13
C ALA A 304 -4.81 -7.67 -30.46
N ALA A 305 -4.83 -6.53 -31.16
CA ALA A 305 -5.47 -6.42 -32.48
C ALA A 305 -4.76 -7.28 -33.54
N GLN A 306 -3.42 -7.31 -33.53
CA GLN A 306 -2.65 -8.19 -34.42
C GLN A 306 -2.93 -9.67 -34.14
N TYR A 307 -2.98 -10.06 -32.86
CA TYR A 307 -3.33 -11.42 -32.46
C TYR A 307 -4.73 -11.80 -32.96
N ALA A 308 -5.72 -10.93 -32.76
CA ALA A 308 -7.10 -11.15 -33.23
C ALA A 308 -7.17 -11.28 -34.76
N CYS A 309 -6.47 -10.42 -35.52
CA CYS A 309 -6.44 -10.53 -36.98
C CYS A 309 -5.80 -11.83 -37.47
N ASN A 310 -4.83 -12.40 -36.75
CA ASN A 310 -4.23 -13.69 -37.11
C ASN A 310 -5.18 -14.86 -36.82
N LEU A 311 -5.87 -14.86 -35.68
CA LEU A 311 -6.89 -15.87 -35.39
C LEU A 311 -8.03 -15.86 -36.42
N LEU A 312 -8.44 -14.68 -36.88
CA LEU A 312 -9.52 -14.55 -37.87
C LEU A 312 -9.09 -15.03 -39.26
N LYS A 313 -7.83 -14.78 -39.67
CA LYS A 313 -7.27 -15.30 -40.94
C LYS A 313 -7.32 -16.82 -41.02
N ASP A 314 -7.15 -17.52 -39.90
CA ASP A 314 -7.24 -18.99 -39.85
C ASP A 314 -8.68 -19.52 -40.01
N THR A 315 -9.70 -18.66 -39.83
CA THR A 315 -11.12 -19.07 -39.89
C THR A 315 -11.89 -18.62 -41.13
N SER A 316 -11.51 -17.54 -41.81
CA SER A 316 -12.35 -16.94 -42.87
C SER A 316 -11.66 -16.69 -44.22
N GLY A 317 -10.35 -16.93 -44.36
CA GLY A 317 -9.65 -16.70 -45.64
C GLY A 317 -9.55 -15.23 -46.08
N ASP A 318 -10.22 -14.30 -45.40
CA ASP A 318 -10.16 -12.88 -45.67
C ASP A 318 -8.94 -12.24 -45.01
N LYS A 319 -8.12 -11.58 -45.84
CA LYS A 319 -6.88 -10.92 -45.41
C LYS A 319 -7.21 -9.64 -44.64
N CYS A 320 -7.13 -9.68 -43.31
CA CYS A 320 -6.87 -8.45 -42.53
C CYS A 320 -5.48 -7.92 -42.94
N SER A 321 -5.44 -6.95 -43.85
CA SER A 321 -4.21 -6.27 -44.29
C SER A 321 -3.81 -5.24 -43.25
N ILE A 322 -2.65 -5.46 -42.62
CA ILE A 322 -2.05 -4.56 -41.63
C ILE A 322 -1.19 -3.56 -42.42
N MET A 323 -1.55 -2.27 -42.43
CA MET A 323 -0.64 -1.16 -42.76
C MET A 323 0.07 -0.70 -41.50
#